data_AF-A0A2N1QHD0-F1
#
_entry.id   AF-A0A2N1QHD0-F1
#
_cell.length_a   1.000
_cell.length_b   1.000
_cell.length_c   1.000
_cell.angle_alpha   90.00
_cell.angle_beta   90.00
_cell.angle_gamma   90.00
#
_symmetry.space_group_name_H-M   'P 1'
#
loop_
_entity.id
_entity.type
_entity.pdbx_description
1 polymer ?
#
loop_
_entity_poly.entity_id
_entity_poly.type
_entity_poly.pdbx_seq_one_letter_code
_entity_poly.pdbx_strand_id
1 'polypeptide(L)'
;MNRRGVTLVELLGATVILGLIIGLIASVFALINKATESIEIESRANSTGMLVVRILEESMLDFEPKDYSTCPPNNCITLESEFSYTFNETIGDFELTPHNPILEHEIQITNTPELLINGVAYDFGEMILLNTSSITATTIGSSVTIVIKLDLQAINGKIYQFTADHHFNIQPTP
;
A
#
# COMPACT_ATOMS: atom_id res chain seq x y z
N MET A 1 -39.79 48.40 39.78
CA MET A 1 -39.07 47.23 39.21
C MET A 1 -40.01 46.04 39.23
N ASN A 2 -40.51 45.61 38.07
CA ASN A 2 -41.51 44.55 37.97
C ASN A 2 -40.80 43.23 37.62
N ARG A 3 -40.50 42.38 38.61
CA ARG A 3 -39.97 41.04 38.38
C ARG A 3 -41.15 40.09 38.18
N ARG A 4 -41.50 39.79 36.93
CA ARG A 4 -42.44 38.71 36.61
C ARG A 4 -41.75 37.38 36.93
N GLY A 5 -42.30 36.60 37.85
CA GLY A 5 -41.82 35.27 38.17
C GLY A 5 -42.07 34.31 37.00
N VAL A 6 -41.10 33.45 36.73
CA VAL A 6 -41.21 32.38 35.73
C VAL A 6 -42.23 31.35 36.22
N THR A 7 -43.20 31.00 35.39
CA THR A 7 -44.19 29.98 35.75
C THR A 7 -43.55 28.58 35.65
N LEU A 8 -44.00 27.64 36.49
CA LEU A 8 -43.41 26.30 36.57
C LEU A 8 -43.42 25.55 35.22
N VAL A 9 -44.43 25.85 34.38
CA VAL A 9 -44.59 25.31 33.02
C VAL A 9 -43.56 25.90 32.05
N GLU A 10 -43.25 27.19 32.15
CA GLU A 10 -42.18 27.83 31.34
C GLU A 10 -40.81 27.27 31.71
N LEU A 11 -40.56 27.03 33.00
CA LEU A 11 -39.32 26.40 33.47
C LEU A 11 -39.18 25.00 32.88
N LEU A 12 -40.25 24.19 32.91
CA LEU A 12 -40.24 22.82 32.41
C LEU A 12 -40.01 22.78 30.89
N GLY A 13 -40.71 23.63 30.14
CA GLY A 13 -40.51 23.77 28.69
C GLY A 13 -39.08 24.17 28.34
N ALA A 14 -38.50 25.13 29.06
CA ALA A 14 -37.12 25.54 28.87
C ALA A 14 -36.12 24.41 29.14
N THR A 15 -36.34 23.59 30.18
CA THR A 15 -35.46 22.44 30.49
C THR A 15 -35.52 21.35 29.43
N VAL A 16 -36.70 21.07 28.87
CA VAL A 16 -36.87 20.07 27.79
C VAL A 16 -36.16 20.54 26.53
N ILE A 17 -36.35 21.81 26.13
CA ILE A 17 -35.68 22.40 24.97
C ILE A 17 -34.16 22.38 25.16
N LEU A 18 -33.67 22.74 26.35
CA LEU A 18 -32.24 22.69 26.67
C LEU A 18 -31.68 21.26 26.56
N GLY A 19 -32.40 20.26 27.07
CA GLY A 19 -32.00 18.85 26.95
C GLY A 19 -31.93 18.38 25.50
N LEU A 20 -32.89 18.77 24.67
CA LEU A 20 -32.88 18.46 23.24
C LEU A 20 -31.69 19.11 22.52
N ILE A 21 -31.39 20.37 22.84
CA ILE A 21 -30.25 21.08 22.26
C ILE A 21 -28.92 20.43 22.67
N ILE A 22 -28.74 20.08 23.95
CA ILE A 22 -27.53 19.40 24.42
C ILE A 22 -27.38 18.03 23.75
N GLY A 23 -28.47 17.26 23.63
CA GLY A 23 -28.45 15.97 22.94
C GLY A 23 -28.06 16.09 21.47
N LEU A 24 -28.53 17.14 20.78
CA LEU A 24 -28.18 17.40 19.39
C LEU A 24 -26.72 17.86 19.25
N ILE A 25 -26.21 18.68 20.17
CA ILE A 25 -24.80 19.07 20.18
C ILE A 25 -23.90 17.83 20.39
N ALA A 26 -24.25 16.97 21.35
CA ALA A 26 -23.49 15.75 21.62
C ALA A 26 -23.46 14.79 20.42
N SER A 27 -24.60 14.62 19.72
CA SER A 27 -24.66 13.76 18.54
C SER A 27 -23.83 14.32 17.37
N VAL A 28 -23.84 15.64 17.17
CA VAL A 28 -22.99 16.30 16.16
C VAL A 28 -21.51 16.07 16.49
N PHE A 29 -21.09 16.23 17.74
CA PHE A 29 -19.70 15.93 18.13
C PHE A 29 -19.30 14.47 17.91
N ALA A 30 -20.18 13.52 18.25
CA ALA A 30 -19.93 12.11 17.99
C ALA A 30 -19.76 11.82 16.49
N LEU A 31 -20.58 12.45 15.64
CA LEU A 31 -20.46 12.34 14.19
C LEU A 31 -19.16 12.95 13.66
N ILE A 32 -18.78 14.13 14.16
CA ILE A 32 -17.52 14.80 13.77
C ILE A 32 -16.33 13.91 14.13
N ASN A 33 -16.27 13.40 15.37
CA ASN A 33 -15.14 12.56 15.80
C ASN A 33 -15.03 11.29 14.94
N LYS A 34 -16.15 10.62 14.66
CA LYS A 34 -16.18 9.45 13.78
C LYS A 34 -15.73 9.78 12.35
N ALA A 35 -16.14 10.93 11.82
CA ALA A 35 -15.72 11.38 10.50
C ALA A 35 -14.22 11.68 10.47
N THR A 36 -13.68 12.36 11.49
CA THR A 36 -12.25 12.66 11.60
C THR A 36 -11.42 11.38 11.68
N GLU A 37 -11.80 10.42 12.53
CA GLU A 37 -11.12 9.13 12.63
C GLU A 37 -11.14 8.37 11.30
N SER A 38 -12.30 8.34 10.61
CA SER A 38 -12.40 7.70 9.30
C SER A 38 -11.52 8.36 8.24
N ILE A 39 -11.42 9.70 8.25
CA ILE A 39 -10.56 10.45 7.32
C ILE A 39 -9.08 10.15 7.60
N GLU A 40 -8.70 10.12 8.89
CA GLU A 40 -7.32 9.82 9.28
C GLU A 40 -6.91 8.41 8.83
N ILE A 41 -7.75 7.41 9.08
CA ILE A 41 -7.49 6.03 8.66
C ILE A 41 -7.38 5.93 7.14
N GLU A 42 -8.26 6.59 6.39
CA GLU A 42 -8.22 6.58 4.94
C GLU A 42 -6.97 7.28 4.38
N SER A 43 -6.58 8.41 4.97
CA SER A 43 -5.35 9.10 4.62
C SER A 43 -4.12 8.23 4.89
N ARG A 44 -4.06 7.57 6.05
CA ARG A 44 -2.95 6.66 6.41
C ARG A 44 -2.88 5.44 5.48
N ALA A 45 -4.04 4.84 5.19
CA ALA A 45 -4.13 3.69 4.31
C ALA A 45 -3.64 4.03 2.89
N ASN A 46 -4.12 5.15 2.33
CA ASN A 46 -3.68 5.62 1.02
C ASN A 46 -2.19 5.97 1.01
N SER A 47 -1.69 6.68 2.02
CA SER A 47 -0.27 7.05 2.08
C SER A 47 0.64 5.83 2.12
N THR A 48 0.31 4.85 2.97
CA THR A 48 1.12 3.64 3.15
C THR A 48 1.01 2.71 1.93
N GLY A 49 -0.20 2.55 1.39
CA GLY A 49 -0.45 1.76 0.19
C GLY A 49 0.24 2.31 -1.06
N MET A 50 0.20 3.63 -1.26
CA MET A 50 0.93 4.28 -2.34
C MET A 50 2.46 4.21 -2.15
N LEU A 51 2.93 4.31 -0.89
CA LEU A 51 4.35 4.18 -0.59
C LEU A 51 4.88 2.78 -0.93
N VAL A 52 4.16 1.72 -0.52
CA VAL A 52 4.60 0.35 -0.83
C VAL A 52 4.53 0.06 -2.33
N VAL A 53 3.51 0.55 -3.04
CA VAL A 53 3.43 0.44 -4.50
C VAL A 53 4.65 1.07 -5.13
N ARG A 54 4.97 2.30 -4.74
CA ARG A 54 6.14 3.01 -5.25
C ARG A 54 7.44 2.27 -4.96
N ILE A 55 7.63 1.76 -3.75
CA ILE A 55 8.83 0.99 -3.38
C ILE A 55 8.96 -0.26 -4.24
N LEU A 56 7.85 -0.98 -4.48
CA LEU A 56 7.86 -2.15 -5.35
C LEU A 56 8.22 -1.78 -6.78
N GLU A 57 7.55 -0.78 -7.35
CA GLU A 57 7.79 -0.32 -8.72
C GLU A 57 9.21 0.20 -8.93
N GLU A 58 9.71 1.06 -8.01
CA GLU A 58 11.08 1.57 -8.04
C GLU A 58 12.08 0.42 -7.86
N SER A 59 11.85 -0.53 -6.94
CA SER A 59 12.78 -1.66 -6.75
C SER A 59 12.89 -2.57 -7.97
N MET A 60 11.77 -2.82 -8.66
CA MET A 60 11.77 -3.62 -9.89
C MET A 60 12.38 -2.86 -11.06
N LEU A 61 12.12 -1.55 -11.14
CA LEU A 61 12.68 -0.68 -12.18
C LEU A 61 14.20 -0.54 -12.04
N ASP A 62 14.69 -0.21 -10.84
CA ASP A 62 16.09 0.02 -10.55
C ASP A 62 16.94 -1.25 -10.68
N PHE A 63 16.32 -2.42 -10.48
CA PHE A 63 16.99 -3.71 -10.67
C PHE A 63 17.26 -4.06 -12.15
N GLU A 64 16.52 -3.45 -13.08
CA GLU A 64 16.62 -3.68 -14.52
C GLU A 64 16.58 -5.17 -14.93
N PRO A 65 15.50 -5.90 -14.61
CA PRO A 65 15.42 -7.34 -14.84
C PRO A 65 15.64 -7.71 -16.31
N LYS A 66 16.38 -8.81 -16.52
CA LYS A 66 16.65 -9.42 -17.83
C LYS A 66 15.85 -10.70 -18.02
N ASP A 67 15.54 -11.38 -16.93
CA ASP A 67 14.63 -12.52 -16.89
C ASP A 67 13.88 -12.57 -15.54
N TYR A 68 13.01 -13.55 -15.37
CA TYR A 68 12.36 -13.84 -14.10
C TYR A 68 12.06 -15.32 -13.94
N SER A 69 11.97 -15.75 -12.69
CA SER A 69 11.44 -17.05 -12.31
C SER A 69 10.33 -16.90 -11.28
N THR A 70 9.39 -17.85 -11.29
CA THR A 70 8.34 -17.94 -10.26
C THR A 70 8.74 -19.02 -9.28
N CYS A 71 8.54 -18.77 -7.99
CA CYS A 71 8.99 -19.64 -6.91
C CYS A 71 7.79 -20.45 -6.35
N PRO A 72 7.55 -21.70 -6.78
CA PRO A 72 6.54 -22.54 -6.14
C PRO A 72 6.99 -22.93 -4.72
N PRO A 73 6.10 -23.02 -3.71
CA PRO A 73 4.64 -23.00 -3.77
C PRO A 73 3.99 -21.63 -3.46
N ASN A 74 4.77 -20.56 -3.32
CA ASN A 74 4.30 -19.31 -2.72
C ASN A 74 4.10 -18.21 -3.78
N ASN A 75 3.24 -17.22 -3.49
CA ASN A 75 3.06 -16.01 -4.29
C ASN A 75 4.37 -15.22 -4.35
N CYS A 76 5.30 -15.64 -5.21
CA CYS A 76 6.69 -15.26 -5.20
C CYS A 76 7.21 -15.11 -6.63
N ILE A 77 8.01 -14.09 -6.85
CA ILE A 77 8.74 -13.86 -8.08
C ILE A 77 10.18 -13.50 -7.76
N THR A 78 11.11 -14.09 -8.51
CA THR A 78 12.52 -13.71 -8.51
C THR A 78 12.81 -13.05 -9.84
N LEU A 79 13.26 -11.80 -9.79
CA LEU A 79 13.81 -11.09 -10.92
C LEU A 79 15.28 -11.43 -11.07
N GLU A 80 15.72 -11.65 -12.30
CA GLU A 80 17.09 -12.09 -12.60
C GLU A 80 17.78 -11.09 -13.52
N SER A 81 19.02 -10.75 -13.19
CA SER A 81 19.85 -9.84 -13.99
C SER A 81 21.23 -10.45 -14.20
N GLU A 82 21.44 -10.98 -15.41
CA GLU A 82 22.70 -11.64 -15.79
C GLU A 82 23.79 -10.67 -16.25
N PHE A 83 23.41 -9.47 -16.67
CA PHE A 83 24.32 -8.45 -17.14
C PHE A 83 23.70 -7.05 -17.04
N SER A 84 24.57 -6.05 -16.94
CA SER A 84 24.21 -4.63 -17.02
C SER A 84 25.09 -3.90 -18.02
N TYR A 85 24.62 -2.75 -18.50
CA TYR A 85 25.40 -1.84 -19.33
C TYR A 85 25.89 -0.68 -18.47
N THR A 86 27.19 -0.56 -18.29
CA THR A 86 27.79 0.56 -17.54
C THR A 86 28.51 1.50 -18.49
N PHE A 87 28.33 2.81 -18.30
CA PHE A 87 29.01 3.79 -19.15
C PHE A 87 30.47 3.89 -18.75
N ASN A 88 31.38 3.62 -19.70
CA ASN A 88 32.81 3.69 -19.48
C ASN A 88 33.35 5.02 -20.06
N GLU A 89 33.66 5.97 -19.16
CA GLU A 89 34.15 7.31 -19.53
C GLU A 89 35.45 7.30 -20.34
N THR A 90 36.25 6.22 -20.26
CA THR A 90 37.55 6.12 -20.95
C THR A 90 37.38 5.89 -22.45
N ILE A 91 36.40 5.06 -22.81
CA ILE A 91 36.07 4.74 -24.22
C ILE A 91 34.89 5.56 -24.75
N GLY A 92 34.14 6.23 -23.87
CA GLY A 92 32.97 7.03 -24.21
C GLY A 92 31.79 6.19 -24.71
N ASP A 93 31.70 4.94 -24.27
CA ASP A 93 30.70 3.96 -24.72
C ASP A 93 30.20 3.10 -23.55
N PHE A 94 29.10 2.39 -23.76
CA PHE A 94 28.56 1.43 -22.80
C PHE A 94 29.27 0.09 -22.91
N GLU A 95 29.77 -0.39 -21.78
CA GLU A 95 30.42 -1.68 -21.65
C GLU A 95 29.47 -2.69 -20.98
N LEU A 96 29.38 -3.88 -21.57
CA LEU A 96 28.62 -4.97 -20.97
C LEU A 96 29.39 -5.53 -19.77
N THR A 97 28.75 -5.50 -18.61
CA THR A 97 29.28 -6.05 -17.37
C THR A 97 28.47 -7.29 -17.00
N PRO A 98 29.01 -8.51 -17.20
CA PRO A 98 28.31 -9.73 -16.80
C PRO A 98 28.36 -9.91 -15.28
N HIS A 99 27.29 -10.45 -14.71
CA HIS A 99 27.17 -10.77 -13.29
C HIS A 99 27.39 -12.27 -13.07
N ASN A 100 28.38 -12.61 -12.24
CA ASN A 100 28.63 -13.98 -11.81
C ASN A 100 29.01 -14.01 -10.31
N PRO A 101 28.10 -14.49 -9.43
CA PRO A 101 26.79 -15.07 -9.72
C PRO A 101 25.79 -14.05 -10.30
N ILE A 102 24.73 -14.57 -10.93
CA ILE A 102 23.57 -13.78 -11.37
C ILE A 102 23.03 -12.96 -10.19
N LEU A 103 22.64 -11.71 -10.47
CA LEU A 103 21.94 -10.91 -9.48
C LEU A 103 20.48 -11.33 -9.46
N GLU A 104 19.92 -11.42 -8.26
CA GLU A 104 18.52 -11.82 -8.01
C GLU A 104 17.84 -10.77 -7.14
N HIS A 105 16.58 -10.47 -7.44
CA HIS A 105 15.71 -9.66 -6.60
C HIS A 105 14.37 -10.37 -6.39
N GLU A 106 14.15 -10.82 -5.16
CA GLU A 106 13.00 -11.63 -4.78
C GLU A 106 11.91 -10.76 -4.16
N ILE A 107 10.67 -10.97 -4.62
CA ILE A 107 9.47 -10.40 -4.00
C ILE A 107 8.53 -11.55 -3.67
N GLN A 108 8.14 -11.67 -2.40
CA GLN A 108 7.33 -12.78 -1.92
C GLN A 108 6.19 -12.29 -1.01
N ILE A 109 5.02 -12.89 -1.17
CA ILE A 109 3.92 -12.82 -0.21
C ILE A 109 3.81 -14.18 0.50
N THR A 110 3.97 -14.19 1.82
CA THR A 110 3.97 -15.40 2.64
C THR A 110 2.55 -15.84 3.03
N ASN A 111 2.44 -17.05 3.61
CA ASN A 111 1.17 -17.55 4.16
C ASN A 111 0.77 -16.87 5.48
N THR A 112 1.73 -16.27 6.18
CA THR A 112 1.54 -15.42 7.36
C THR A 112 1.58 -13.97 6.89
N PRO A 113 0.55 -13.54 6.14
CA PRO A 113 0.58 -12.55 5.07
C PRO A 113 1.57 -11.40 5.31
N GLU A 114 2.82 -11.64 4.94
CA GLU A 114 3.91 -10.69 4.99
C GLU A 114 4.40 -10.48 3.56
N LEU A 115 4.74 -9.24 3.23
CA LEU A 115 5.46 -8.92 2.01
C LEU A 115 6.95 -8.95 2.35
N LEU A 116 7.69 -9.86 1.73
CA LEU A 116 9.15 -9.92 1.80
C LEU A 116 9.74 -9.37 0.52
N ILE A 117 10.73 -8.48 0.65
CA ILE A 117 11.54 -7.98 -0.45
C ILE A 117 12.98 -8.39 -0.13
N ASN A 118 13.57 -9.27 -0.95
CA ASN A 118 14.86 -9.91 -0.71
C ASN A 118 14.96 -10.56 0.69
N GLY A 119 13.90 -11.28 1.08
CA GLY A 119 13.78 -11.91 2.40
C GLY A 119 13.57 -10.96 3.59
N VAL A 120 13.50 -9.64 3.37
CA VAL A 120 13.24 -8.64 4.41
C VAL A 120 11.75 -8.32 4.46
N ALA A 121 11.13 -8.49 5.63
CA ALA A 121 9.73 -8.17 5.83
C ALA A 121 9.47 -6.66 5.76
N TYR A 122 8.49 -6.27 4.95
CA TYR A 122 8.00 -4.91 4.85
C TYR A 122 6.99 -4.62 5.97
N ASP A 123 7.17 -3.50 6.67
CA ASP A 123 6.26 -3.04 7.72
C ASP A 123 5.17 -2.14 7.15
N PHE A 124 3.92 -2.56 7.27
CA PHE A 124 2.73 -1.79 6.88
C PHE A 124 2.20 -0.91 8.02
N GLY A 125 2.91 -0.84 9.15
CA GLY A 125 2.53 -0.07 10.33
C GLY A 125 1.25 -0.61 10.98
N GLU A 126 0.20 0.21 11.01
CA GLU A 126 -1.09 -0.14 11.62
C GLU A 126 -2.01 -0.95 10.68
N MET A 127 -1.53 -1.31 9.49
CA MET A 127 -2.27 -2.11 8.52
C MET A 127 -1.78 -3.54 8.44
N ILE A 128 -2.68 -4.42 8.05
CA ILE A 128 -2.42 -5.85 7.92
C ILE A 128 -2.58 -6.22 6.45
N LEU A 129 -1.57 -6.88 5.87
CA LEU A 129 -1.69 -7.47 4.54
C LEU A 129 -2.63 -8.69 4.62
N LEU A 130 -3.51 -8.83 3.65
CA LEU A 130 -4.45 -9.95 3.57
C LEU A 130 -3.96 -11.03 2.62
N ASN A 131 -4.34 -12.27 2.90
CA ASN A 131 -4.02 -13.46 2.10
C ASN A 131 -4.65 -13.44 0.69
N THR A 132 -5.56 -12.49 0.42
CA THR A 132 -6.12 -12.23 -0.90
C THR A 132 -5.17 -11.47 -1.82
N SER A 133 -4.07 -10.94 -1.27
CA SER A 133 -2.96 -10.35 -2.01
C SER A 133 -2.25 -11.40 -2.87
N SER A 134 -1.76 -10.99 -4.03
CA SER A 134 -1.23 -11.92 -5.03
C SER A 134 -0.14 -11.29 -5.88
N ILE A 135 0.83 -12.12 -6.29
CA ILE A 135 1.82 -11.78 -7.32
C ILE A 135 1.48 -12.60 -8.57
N THR A 136 1.38 -11.94 -9.71
CA THR A 136 1.16 -12.60 -11.00
C THR A 136 2.11 -12.07 -12.05
N ALA A 137 2.75 -12.96 -12.79
CA ALA A 137 3.53 -12.63 -13.97
C ALA A 137 2.85 -13.18 -15.21
N THR A 138 2.81 -12.38 -16.27
CA THR A 138 2.26 -12.76 -17.57
C THR A 138 3.30 -12.47 -18.65
N THR A 139 3.63 -13.47 -19.45
CA THR A 139 4.55 -13.33 -20.59
C THR A 139 3.81 -13.42 -21.90
N ILE A 140 4.02 -12.42 -22.77
CA ILE A 140 3.50 -12.39 -24.15
C ILE A 140 4.68 -12.14 -25.08
N GLY A 141 5.11 -13.19 -25.81
CA GLY A 141 6.34 -13.13 -26.59
C GLY A 141 7.55 -12.98 -25.66
N SER A 142 8.33 -11.92 -25.85
CA SER A 142 9.45 -11.55 -24.96
C SER A 142 9.05 -10.51 -23.90
N SER A 143 7.83 -10.00 -23.92
CA SER A 143 7.39 -8.98 -22.96
C SER A 143 6.81 -9.64 -21.72
N VAL A 144 7.25 -9.19 -20.55
CA VAL A 144 6.80 -9.66 -19.24
C VAL A 144 6.10 -8.52 -18.53
N THR A 145 4.92 -8.83 -17.99
CA THR A 145 4.17 -7.95 -17.10
C THR A 145 4.07 -8.61 -15.73
N ILE A 146 4.58 -7.95 -14.70
CA ILE A 146 4.43 -8.36 -13.31
C ILE A 146 3.39 -7.46 -12.68
N VAL A 147 2.42 -8.06 -11.99
CA VAL A 147 1.37 -7.35 -11.25
C VAL A 147 1.35 -7.89 -9.83
N ILE A 148 1.55 -7.00 -8.87
CA ILE A 148 1.48 -7.28 -7.44
C ILE A 148 0.24 -6.58 -6.89
N LYS A 149 -0.74 -7.36 -6.45
CA LYS A 149 -1.96 -6.86 -5.81
C LYS A 149 -1.83 -6.98 -4.30
N LEU A 150 -2.05 -5.87 -3.61
CA LEU A 150 -1.97 -5.78 -2.15
C LEU A 150 -3.34 -5.40 -1.61
N ASP A 151 -3.94 -6.29 -0.83
CA ASP A 151 -5.15 -6.02 -0.07
C ASP A 151 -4.74 -5.72 1.37
N LEU A 152 -4.90 -4.46 1.79
CA LEU A 152 -4.51 -3.99 3.12
C LEU A 152 -5.76 -3.72 3.97
N GLN A 153 -5.81 -4.32 5.16
CA GLN A 153 -6.87 -4.08 6.14
C GLN A 153 -6.40 -3.07 7.18
N ALA A 154 -7.19 -2.01 7.36
CA ALA A 154 -6.99 -1.03 8.42
C ALA A 154 -7.62 -1.49 9.75
N ILE A 155 -7.27 -0.81 10.85
CA ILE A 155 -7.75 -1.12 12.21
C ILE A 155 -9.28 -1.11 12.36
N ASN A 156 -9.98 -0.33 11.54
CA ASN A 156 -11.45 -0.29 11.52
C ASN A 156 -12.09 -1.42 10.69
N GLY A 157 -11.29 -2.34 10.16
CA GLY A 157 -11.71 -3.47 9.34
C GLY A 157 -11.94 -3.16 7.85
N LYS A 158 -11.83 -1.88 7.43
CA LYS A 158 -11.96 -1.50 6.01
C LYS A 158 -10.75 -2.02 5.23
N ILE A 159 -11.01 -2.55 4.03
CA ILE A 159 -10.01 -3.10 3.13
C ILE A 159 -9.74 -2.08 2.02
N TYR A 160 -8.46 -1.87 1.72
CA TYR A 160 -7.96 -1.00 0.67
C TYR A 160 -7.11 -1.84 -0.28
N GLN A 161 -7.32 -1.64 -1.59
CA GLN A 161 -6.62 -2.42 -2.62
C GLN A 161 -5.64 -1.53 -3.35
N PHE A 162 -4.42 -2.02 -3.50
CA PHE A 162 -3.34 -1.36 -4.21
C PHE A 162 -2.75 -2.32 -5.24
N THR A 163 -2.21 -1.77 -6.32
CA THR A 163 -1.59 -2.56 -7.39
C THR A 163 -0.31 -1.87 -7.80
N ALA A 164 0.77 -2.64 -7.80
CA ALA A 164 2.04 -2.27 -8.42
C ALA A 164 2.22 -3.09 -9.69
N ASP A 165 2.69 -2.44 -10.75
CA ASP A 165 2.98 -3.10 -12.01
C ASP A 165 4.39 -2.78 -12.53
N HIS A 166 4.98 -3.75 -13.20
CA HIS A 166 6.26 -3.58 -13.85
C HIS A 166 6.29 -4.32 -15.19
N HIS A 167 6.87 -3.66 -16.18
CA HIS A 167 6.93 -4.14 -17.55
C HIS A 167 8.38 -4.12 -18.03
N PHE A 168 8.86 -5.27 -18.50
CA PHE A 168 10.17 -5.38 -19.12
C PHE A 168 10.16 -6.39 -20.27
N ASN A 169 11.25 -6.43 -21.04
CA ASN A 169 11.45 -7.43 -22.07
C ASN A 169 12.55 -8.38 -21.64
N ILE A 170 12.33 -9.68 -21.80
CA ILE A 170 13.37 -10.69 -21.61
C ILE A 170 14.49 -10.39 -22.60
N GLN A 171 15.72 -10.29 -22.08
CA GLN A 171 16.91 -10.06 -22.87
C GLN A 171 17.78 -11.31 -22.79
N PRO A 172 18.05 -12.01 -23.91
CA PRO A 172 18.93 -13.16 -23.90
C PRO A 172 20.34 -12.74 -23.51
N THR A 173 21.06 -13.62 -22.80
CA THR A 173 22.49 -13.44 -22.53
C THR A 173 23.23 -13.24 -23.86
N PRO A 174 24.00 -12.15 -24.02
CA PRO A 174 24.74 -11.87 -25.24
C PRO A 174 25.97 -12.76 -25.44
#